data_AF-A0A3D5Q4U8-F1
#
_entry.id   AF-A0A3D5Q4U8-F1
#
_cell.length_a   1.000
_cell.length_b   1.000
_cell.length_c   1.000
_cell.angle_alpha   90.00
_cell.angle_beta   90.00
_cell.angle_gamma   90.00
#
_symmetry.space_group_name_H-M   'P 1'
#
loop_
_entity.id
_entity.type
_entity.pdbx_description
1 polymer ?
#
loop_
_entity_poly.entity_id
_entity_poly.type
_entity_poly.pdbx_seq_one_letter_code
_entity_poly.pdbx_strand_id
1 'polypeptide(L)'
;MRPDDEAAIARFVDAIWLEDGLGEKTRQAYRADLERFSHWLETQPGSPGLVSAGRSELLGWVSAGLAEGSQPSTASRRLSGLRR
;
A
#
# COMPACT_ATOMS: atom_id res chain seq x y z
N MET A 1 -3.11 -10.35 -6.89
CA MET A 1 -3.60 -8.96 -6.94
C MET A 1 -4.87 -8.94 -7.76
N ARG A 2 -5.92 -8.31 -7.22
CA ARG A 2 -7.22 -8.20 -7.88
C ARG A 2 -7.19 -7.09 -8.94
N PRO A 3 -7.99 -7.18 -10.02
CA PRO A 3 -8.08 -6.11 -11.02
C PRO A 3 -8.59 -4.79 -10.44
N ASP A 4 -9.45 -4.85 -9.41
CA ASP A 4 -9.93 -3.65 -8.70
C ASP A 4 -8.80 -2.95 -7.91
N ASP A 5 -7.92 -3.75 -7.29
CA ASP A 5 -6.75 -3.22 -6.58
C ASP A 5 -5.77 -2.56 -7.55
N GLU A 6 -5.53 -3.16 -8.72
CA GLU A 6 -4.68 -2.56 -9.77
C GLU A 6 -5.19 -1.19 -10.21
N ALA A 7 -6.50 -1.09 -10.46
CA ALA A 7 -7.14 0.15 -10.86
C ALA A 7 -7.08 1.21 -9.74
N ALA A 8 -7.25 0.80 -8.48
CA ALA A 8 -7.12 1.69 -7.32
C ALA A 8 -5.69 2.22 -7.17
N ILE A 9 -4.67 1.36 -7.31
CA ILE A 9 -3.26 1.74 -7.25
C ILE A 9 -2.90 2.71 -8.38
N ALA A 10 -3.36 2.43 -9.60
CA ALA A 10 -3.11 3.30 -10.75
C ALA A 10 -3.71 4.71 -10.53
N ARG A 11 -4.96 4.80 -10.05
CA ARG A 11 -5.61 6.07 -9.72
C ARG A 11 -4.88 6.84 -8.63
N PHE A 12 -4.46 6.15 -7.56
CA PHE A 12 -3.70 6.77 -6.48
C PHE A 12 -2.37 7.36 -6.97
N VAL A 13 -1.61 6.59 -7.76
CA VAL A 13 -0.31 7.03 -8.29
C VAL A 13 -0.45 8.22 -9.26
N ASP A 14 -1.53 8.27 -10.03
CA ASP A 14 -1.84 9.38 -10.93
C ASP A 14 -2.25 10.65 -10.14
N ALA A 15 -3.08 10.49 -9.11
CA ALA A 15 -3.51 11.59 -8.23
C ALA A 15 -2.31 12.22 -7.50
N ILE A 16 -1.47 11.43 -6.83
CA ILE A 16 -0.29 11.96 -6.12
C ILE A 16 0.75 12.59 -7.07
N TRP A 17 0.75 12.22 -8.35
CA TRP A 17 1.59 12.87 -9.34
C TRP A 17 1.09 14.26 -9.65
N LEU A 18 -0.22 14.40 -9.87
CA LEU A 18 -0.88 15.65 -10.21
C LEU A 18 -0.88 16.65 -9.04
N GLU A 19 -1.06 16.17 -7.81
CA GLU A 19 -1.23 17.01 -6.62
C GLU A 19 0.08 17.39 -5.93
N ASP A 20 1.03 16.45 -5.80
CA ASP A 20 2.27 16.65 -5.02
C ASP A 20 3.53 16.81 -5.89
N GLY A 21 3.43 16.65 -7.22
CA GLY A 21 4.58 16.72 -8.13
C GLY A 21 5.66 15.69 -7.83
N LEU A 22 5.30 14.54 -7.22
CA LEU A 22 6.26 13.55 -6.75
C LEU A 22 7.12 13.02 -7.91
N GLY A 23 8.44 13.00 -7.67
CA GLY A 23 9.39 12.38 -8.58
C GLY A 23 9.04 10.92 -8.88
N GLU A 24 9.41 10.45 -10.07
CA GLU A 24 9.09 9.11 -10.58
C GLU A 24 9.51 7.97 -9.62
N LYS A 25 10.69 8.07 -8.98
CA LYS A 25 11.16 7.07 -8.01
C LYS A 25 10.23 6.96 -6.79
N THR A 26 9.69 8.08 -6.33
CA THR A 26 8.76 8.11 -5.19
C THR A 26 7.44 7.46 -5.58
N ARG A 27 6.91 7.77 -6.77
CA ARG A 27 5.69 7.15 -7.31
C ARG A 27 5.82 5.63 -7.47
N GLN A 28 6.95 5.16 -8.02
CA GLN A 28 7.24 3.73 -8.13
C GLN A 28 7.35 3.05 -6.77
N ALA A 29 7.95 3.71 -5.77
CA ALA A 29 8.01 3.18 -4.41
C ALA A 29 6.62 3.02 -3.78
N TYR A 30 5.73 4.02 -3.93
CA TYR A 30 4.35 3.94 -3.47
C TYR A 30 3.58 2.80 -4.16
N ARG A 31 3.69 2.69 -5.49
CA ARG A 31 3.08 1.59 -6.24
C ARG A 31 3.52 0.24 -5.69
N ALA A 32 4.82 0.00 -5.58
CA ALA A 32 5.37 -1.27 -5.12
C ALA A 32 4.96 -1.61 -3.68
N ASP A 33 4.80 -0.60 -2.81
CA ASP A 33 4.29 -0.81 -1.47
C ASP A 33 2.81 -1.18 -1.45
N LEU A 34 1.96 -0.53 -2.27
CA LEU A 34 0.54 -0.87 -2.37
C LEU A 34 0.29 -2.24 -3.03
N GLU A 35 1.09 -2.62 -4.03
CA GLU A 35 1.05 -3.96 -4.65
C GLU A 35 1.38 -5.05 -3.62
N ARG A 36 2.44 -4.84 -2.82
CA ARG A 36 2.78 -5.75 -1.72
C ARG A 36 1.68 -5.84 -0.67
N PHE A 37 1.00 -4.72 -0.37
CA PHE A 37 -0.11 -4.73 0.56
C PHE A 37 -1.30 -5.51 0.01
N SER A 38 -1.70 -5.27 -1.25
CA SER A 38 -2.77 -6.04 -1.92
C SER A 38 -2.47 -7.54 -1.89
N HIS A 39 -1.24 -7.95 -2.22
CA HIS A 39 -0.86 -9.36 -2.15
C HIS A 39 -0.91 -9.94 -0.74
N TRP A 40 -0.53 -9.17 0.28
CA TRP A 40 -0.65 -9.61 1.66
C TRP A 40 -2.12 -9.76 2.09
N LEU A 41 -3.01 -8.85 1.66
CA LEU A 41 -4.45 -8.93 1.94
C LEU A 41 -5.09 -10.21 1.36
N GLU A 42 -4.61 -10.71 0.23
CA GLU A 42 -5.06 -11.99 -0.34
C GLU A 42 -4.83 -13.17 0.64
N THR A 43 -3.81 -13.08 1.49
CA THR A 43 -3.51 -14.10 2.52
C THR A 43 -4.30 -13.94 3.81
N GLN A 44 -5.02 -12.82 3.99
CA GLN A 44 -5.78 -12.55 5.20
C GLN A 44 -7.17 -13.21 5.18
N PRO A 45 -7.74 -13.50 6.37
CA PRO A 45 -9.10 -14.03 6.47
C PRO A 45 -10.11 -13.11 5.76
N GLY A 46 -10.97 -13.69 4.92
CA GLY A 46 -11.95 -12.94 4.13
C GLY A 46 -11.38 -12.24 2.89
N SER A 47 -10.04 -12.26 2.72
CA SER A 47 -9.32 -11.70 1.57
C SER A 47 -9.88 -10.34 1.13
N PRO A 48 -9.87 -9.31 1.99
CA PRO A 48 -10.39 -8.00 1.64
C PRO A 48 -9.62 -7.39 0.46
N GLY A 49 -10.33 -6.64 -0.40
CA GLY A 49 -9.68 -5.83 -1.43
C GLY A 49 -8.99 -4.61 -0.80
N LEU A 50 -8.08 -3.98 -1.55
CA LEU A 50 -7.30 -2.83 -1.10
C LEU A 50 -8.19 -1.67 -0.63
N VAL A 51 -9.29 -1.40 -1.35
CA VAL A 51 -10.25 -0.33 -1.03
C VAL A 51 -11.07 -0.66 0.23
N SER A 52 -11.24 -1.94 0.54
CA SER A 52 -11.98 -2.41 1.72
C SER A 52 -11.09 -2.64 2.94
N ALA A 53 -9.77 -2.58 2.78
CA ALA A 53 -8.82 -2.75 3.86
C ALA A 53 -8.96 -1.61 4.89
N GLY A 54 -9.20 -1.99 6.14
CA GLY A 54 -9.38 -1.07 7.24
C GLY A 54 -8.14 -0.97 8.13
N ARG A 55 -8.35 -0.38 9.30
CA ARG A 55 -7.29 -0.20 10.31
C ARG A 55 -6.67 -1.53 10.76
N SER A 56 -7.47 -2.58 10.88
CA SER A 56 -7.01 -3.90 11.36
C SER A 56 -6.02 -4.53 10.39
N GLU A 57 -6.33 -4.51 9.10
CA GLU A 57 -5.47 -5.04 8.05
C GLU A 57 -4.17 -4.23 7.95
N LEU A 58 -4.25 -2.90 8.04
CA LEU A 58 -3.08 -2.03 8.05
C LEU A 58 -2.13 -2.34 9.19
N LEU A 59 -2.66 -2.51 10.41
CA LEU A 59 -1.85 -2.87 11.58
C LEU A 59 -1.23 -4.25 11.42
N GLY A 60 -2.01 -5.23 10.94
CA GLY A 60 -1.50 -6.58 10.68
C GLY A 60 -0.35 -6.58 9.68
N TRP A 61 -0.45 -5.80 8.61
CA TRP A 61 0.60 -5.71 7.60
C TRP A 61 1.86 -5.03 8.10
N VAL A 62 1.73 -3.96 8.90
CA VAL A 62 2.87 -3.30 9.55
C VAL A 62 3.56 -4.26 10.52
N SER A 63 2.79 -4.99 11.34
CA SER A 63 3.32 -6.00 12.26
C SER A 63 4.04 -7.13 11.53
N ALA A 64 3.47 -7.63 10.42
CA ALA A 64 4.11 -8.65 9.59
C ALA A 64 5.45 -8.15 9.01
N GLY A 65 5.47 -6.95 8.44
CA GLY A 65 6.70 -6.35 7.91
C GLY A 65 7.79 -6.14 8.96
N LEU A 66 7.43 -5.75 10.18
CA LEU A 66 8.38 -5.63 11.30
C LEU A 66 8.95 -6.99 11.73
N ALA A 67 8.12 -8.03 11.76
CA ALA A 67 8.56 -9.40 12.06
C ALA A 67 9.53 -9.94 11.01
N GLU A 68 9.37 -9.54 9.75
CA GLU A 68 10.28 -9.87 8.64
C GLU A 68 11.52 -8.96 8.56
N GLY A 69 11.71 -8.04 9.50
CA GLY A 69 12.89 -7.16 9.57
C GLY A 69 12.86 -5.95 8.63
N SER A 70 11.67 -5.53 8.14
CA SER A 70 11.54 -4.30 7.35
C SER A 70 11.91 -3.06 8.15
N GLN A 71 12.67 -2.17 7.53
CA GLN A 71 13.10 -0.91 8.13
C GLN A 71 11.90 0.01 8.45
N PRO A 72 11.91 0.71 9.60
CA PRO A 72 10.80 1.58 10.04
C PRO A 72 10.49 2.72 9.06
N SER A 73 11.46 3.16 8.25
CA SER A 73 11.26 4.17 7.19
C SER A 73 10.40 3.67 6.03
N THR A 74 10.35 2.36 5.80
CA THR A 74 9.45 1.72 4.83
C THR A 74 8.04 1.65 5.41
N ALA A 75 7.88 1.33 6.70
CA ALA A 75 6.59 1.36 7.40
C ALA A 75 5.98 2.78 7.43
N SER A 76 6.77 3.81 7.68
CA SER A 76 6.30 5.21 7.65
C SER A 76 5.86 5.68 6.27
N ARG A 77 6.55 5.25 5.19
CA ARG A 77 6.14 5.54 3.80
C ARG A 77 4.85 4.79 3.43
N ARG A 78 4.75 3.52 3.80
CA ARG A 78 3.53 2.70 3.65
C ARG A 78 2.31 3.36 4.31
N LEU A 79 2.44 3.79 5.56
CA LEU A 79 1.39 4.50 6.29
C LEU A 79 1.07 5.87 5.69
N SER A 80 2.07 6.58 5.17
CA SER A 80 1.86 7.87 4.52
C SER A 80 1.12 7.71 3.20
N GLY A 81 1.36 6.64 2.44
CA GLY A 81 0.66 6.37 1.18
C GLY A 81 -0.79 5.99 1.38
N LEU A 82 -1.11 5.29 2.48
CA LEU A 82 -2.46 4.80 2.76
C LEU A 82 -3.34 5.82 3.52
N ARG A 83 -2.80 6.95 3.96
CA ARG A 83 -3.51 8.01 4.72
C ARG A 83 -4.01 9.19 3.86
N ARG A 84 -3.66 9.21 2.57
CA ARG A 84 -4.06 10.24 1.60
C ARG A 84 -5.02 9.60 0.61
#